data_AF-A0A0Q8W0S2-F1
#
_entry.id   AF-A0A0Q8W0S2-F1
#
_cell.length_a   1.000
_cell.length_b   1.000
_cell.length_c   1.000
_cell.angle_alpha   90.00
_cell.angle_beta   90.00
_cell.angle_gamma   90.00
#
_symmetry.space_group_name_H-M   'P 1'
#
loop_
_entity.id
_entity.type
_entity.pdbx_description
1 polymer ?
#
loop_
_entity_poly.entity_id
_entity_poly.type
_entity_poly.pdbx_seq_one_letter_code
_entity_poly.pdbx_strand_id
1 'polypeptide(L)'
;MITIAGLATIGVTAFAAPAAAGESAAAAESTPPADPPPEVADPGDAADQAQPPAPDPAPPAPTEDAAAVPPSDSAAPPEQDAAPPGDTATAEEPAAAAFAAALLVPPGDEVVDKVEICHATASYKNPYVVNEPAADGDVSGHADHVGPIFYVEIPKHTEWGDIIPPFFYDDGGEVPAYFPGLNWDEEGQAIYENDCVIPTPVPALIINPVGCVLHNGTGQLEFTLGPLQENVDYLVEVWNSDGDLVADASFSDETGDVEGSFALPPGDYSVTLSQSIIEGEWEILDEQFFTIGACPELDVMVTPGDCVIGDEGTATVTFTGLIVGESYSWEVTGEGYAASDTFEATADTEVVMVEDLPPGNFIAAIEWDGDGDPVFDWVGFAIEPCQPMITVTVTECPAPGGTGSAQLTLSGLVQGVEYEVKVTDRGTPDGTPYGGVHVVMGDASGNAQLLISSLPADHAYTAWINGVFEATWEEPPFIGGGGFTPLESVMLSASVDFSLHPCPAAPVTPAGLATTGSEGVGGLLAGSMLLLALGSAALFAARRRAMGIGDVS
;
A
#
# COMPACT_ATOMS: atom_id res chain seq x y z
N MET A 1 21.76 -50.84 -26.62
CA MET A 1 23.17 -50.77 -27.05
C MET A 1 23.28 -49.49 -27.88
N ILE A 2 24.27 -48.66 -27.54
CA ILE A 2 24.62 -47.34 -28.11
C ILE A 2 24.00 -46.12 -27.39
N THR A 3 24.92 -45.52 -26.65
CA THR A 3 25.03 -44.25 -25.93
C THR A 3 25.30 -43.07 -26.88
N ILE A 4 25.19 -41.84 -26.35
CA ILE A 4 25.87 -40.54 -26.64
C ILE A 4 24.78 -39.45 -26.56
N ALA A 5 24.61 -38.63 -25.51
CA ALA A 5 25.50 -37.73 -24.75
C ALA A 5 26.01 -36.53 -25.57
N GLY A 6 25.45 -35.35 -25.28
CA GLY A 6 25.88 -34.06 -25.84
C GLY A 6 25.26 -32.90 -25.06
N LEU A 7 25.74 -32.70 -23.83
CA LEU A 7 25.47 -31.52 -23.00
C LEU A 7 26.41 -30.41 -23.51
N ALA A 8 25.85 -29.29 -23.97
CA ALA A 8 26.61 -28.07 -24.26
C ALA A 8 26.48 -27.12 -23.07
N THR A 9 27.59 -26.91 -22.37
CA THR A 9 27.77 -25.94 -21.29
C THR A 9 28.10 -24.59 -21.92
N ILE A 10 27.27 -23.57 -21.72
CA ILE A 10 27.61 -22.18 -22.05
C ILE A 10 28.22 -21.58 -20.79
N GLY A 11 29.51 -21.25 -20.88
CA GLY A 11 30.28 -20.64 -19.80
C GLY A 11 30.07 -19.12 -19.78
N VAL A 12 29.54 -18.62 -18.67
CA VAL A 12 29.58 -17.20 -18.32
C VAL A 12 31.03 -16.86 -17.98
N THR A 13 31.64 -15.92 -18.72
CA THR A 13 32.96 -15.40 -18.42
C THR A 13 32.81 -14.16 -17.52
N ALA A 14 33.07 -14.34 -16.23
CA ALA A 14 33.25 -13.24 -15.29
C ALA A 14 34.60 -12.54 -15.58
N PHE A 15 34.57 -11.23 -15.83
CA PHE A 15 35.77 -10.41 -15.92
C PHE A 15 36.41 -10.27 -14.52
N ALA A 16 37.62 -10.82 -14.38
CA ALA A 16 38.45 -10.66 -13.19
C ALA A 16 39.23 -9.34 -13.25
N ALA A 17 39.15 -8.54 -12.19
CA ALA A 17 39.99 -7.37 -11.98
C ALA A 17 41.47 -7.77 -11.77
N PRO A 18 42.46 -7.00 -12.28
CA PRO A 18 43.86 -7.36 -12.14
C PRO A 18 44.37 -7.11 -10.71
N ALA A 19 44.95 -8.16 -10.13
CA ALA A 19 45.74 -8.10 -8.91
C ALA A 19 47.10 -7.42 -9.18
N ALA A 20 47.34 -6.27 -8.53
CA ALA A 20 48.67 -5.66 -8.48
C ALA A 20 49.43 -6.16 -7.25
N ALA A 21 50.51 -6.93 -7.49
CA ALA A 21 51.46 -7.33 -6.47
C ALA A 21 52.66 -6.36 -6.43
N GLY A 22 52.76 -5.63 -5.31
CA GLY A 22 53.97 -5.39 -4.52
C GLY A 22 55.16 -4.64 -5.12
N GLU A 23 55.46 -3.46 -4.56
CA GLU A 23 56.84 -3.08 -4.26
C GLU A 23 56.93 -2.24 -2.98
N SER A 24 57.80 -2.69 -2.07
CA SER A 24 58.11 -2.08 -0.79
C SER A 24 59.17 -0.99 -0.99
N ALA A 25 58.87 0.24 -0.58
CA ALA A 25 59.87 1.26 -0.33
C ALA A 25 59.44 2.15 0.83
N ALA A 26 60.26 2.12 1.90
CA ALA A 26 60.16 3.01 3.03
C ALA A 26 60.35 4.47 2.61
N ALA A 27 59.45 5.36 3.03
CA ALA A 27 59.67 6.81 2.99
C ALA A 27 59.01 7.48 4.21
N ALA A 28 59.74 8.44 4.75
CA ALA A 28 59.57 9.12 6.02
C ALA A 28 58.18 9.74 6.28
N GLU A 29 57.77 9.69 7.55
CA GLU A 29 56.76 10.58 8.13
C GLU A 29 57.15 12.05 7.90
N SER A 30 56.29 12.78 7.18
CA SER A 30 56.18 14.23 7.31
C SER A 30 54.75 14.56 7.68
N THR A 31 54.56 14.99 8.92
CA THR A 31 53.32 15.50 9.48
C THR A 31 52.91 16.79 8.73
N PRO A 32 51.68 16.89 8.20
CA PRO A 32 51.15 18.18 7.74
C PRO A 32 50.83 19.07 8.95
N PRO A 33 50.99 20.40 8.83
CA PRO A 33 50.63 21.33 9.90
C PRO A 33 49.12 21.33 10.12
N ALA A 34 48.73 21.34 11.40
CA ALA A 34 47.34 21.44 11.84
C ALA A 34 46.71 22.75 11.34
N ASP A 35 45.52 22.64 10.75
CA ASP A 35 44.65 23.78 10.48
C ASP A 35 44.30 24.50 11.79
N PRO A 36 44.28 25.85 11.80
CA PRO A 36 43.80 26.61 12.95
C PRO A 36 42.29 26.38 13.15
N PRO A 37 41.82 26.34 14.41
CA PRO A 37 40.41 26.16 14.71
C PRO A 37 39.59 27.37 14.20
N PRO A 38 38.33 27.15 13.78
CA PRO A 38 37.47 28.23 13.34
C PRO A 38 37.21 29.22 14.48
N GLU A 39 37.30 30.50 14.11
CA GLU A 39 37.06 31.66 14.96
C GLU A 39 35.60 31.69 15.41
N VAL A 40 35.39 31.62 16.72
CA VAL A 40 34.07 31.69 17.36
C VAL A 40 33.55 33.12 17.22
N ALA A 41 32.54 33.31 16.39
CA ALA A 41 31.81 34.57 16.30
C ALA A 41 30.96 34.80 17.56
N ASP A 42 31.16 35.98 18.14
CA ASP A 42 30.48 36.57 19.29
C ASP A 42 28.96 36.77 19.02
N PRO A 43 28.04 36.23 19.86
CA PRO A 43 26.61 36.41 19.67
C PRO A 43 26.17 37.76 20.25
N GLY A 44 26.15 38.78 19.39
CA GLY A 44 25.52 40.06 19.66
C GLY A 44 23.99 39.97 19.59
N ASP A 45 23.38 39.95 20.77
CA ASP A 45 22.25 40.81 21.20
C ASP A 45 21.21 41.16 20.11
N ALA A 46 20.17 40.33 19.99
CA ALA A 46 18.92 40.67 19.31
C ALA A 46 17.75 40.44 20.27
N ALA A 47 17.29 41.54 20.87
CA ALA A 47 16.12 41.61 21.70
C ALA A 47 14.83 41.32 20.88
N ASP A 48 14.07 40.34 21.39
CA ASP A 48 12.65 40.47 21.76
C ASP A 48 11.74 41.25 20.79
N GLN A 49 10.94 40.51 20.00
CA GLN A 49 9.48 40.67 19.96
C GLN A 49 8.82 39.32 19.65
N ALA A 50 8.36 38.63 20.69
CA ALA A 50 7.45 37.50 20.56
C ALA A 50 6.05 38.01 20.20
N GLN A 51 5.60 37.70 18.99
CA GLN A 51 4.23 37.91 18.54
C GLN A 51 3.34 36.82 19.17
N PRO A 52 2.20 37.16 19.81
CA PRO A 52 1.34 36.16 20.43
C PRO A 52 0.75 35.20 19.38
N PRO A 53 0.56 33.92 19.72
CA PRO A 53 0.01 32.93 18.80
C PRO A 53 -1.41 33.33 18.37
N ALA A 54 -1.71 33.13 17.09
CA ALA A 54 -3.05 33.30 16.55
C ALA A 54 -4.02 32.32 17.25
N PRO A 55 -5.28 32.74 17.53
CA PRO A 55 -6.27 31.85 18.11
C PRO A 55 -6.62 30.72 17.13
N ASP A 56 -6.77 29.51 17.67
CA ASP A 56 -7.17 28.31 16.92
C ASP A 56 -8.46 28.56 16.12
N PRO A 57 -8.53 28.06 14.87
CA PRO A 57 -9.75 28.11 14.09
C PRO A 57 -10.84 27.30 14.80
N ALA A 58 -12.00 27.94 14.98
CA ALA A 58 -13.16 27.31 15.59
C ALA A 58 -13.57 26.03 14.82
N PRO A 59 -13.95 24.95 15.54
CA PRO A 59 -14.41 23.72 14.89
C PRO A 59 -15.67 23.99 14.05
N PRO A 60 -15.79 23.37 12.86
CA PRO A 60 -16.95 23.54 12.01
C PRO A 60 -18.22 23.05 12.72
N ALA A 61 -19.30 23.81 12.56
CA ALA A 61 -20.61 23.47 13.11
C ALA A 61 -21.11 22.13 12.55
N PRO A 62 -21.82 21.31 13.36
CA PRO A 62 -22.37 20.04 12.90
C PRO A 62 -23.45 20.31 11.85
N THR A 63 -23.25 19.80 10.64
CA THR A 63 -24.27 19.76 9.60
C THR A 63 -25.39 18.81 9.99
N GLU A 64 -26.60 19.36 10.08
CA GLU A 64 -27.86 18.65 10.27
C GLU A 64 -28.12 17.68 9.10
N ASP A 65 -28.30 16.41 9.46
CA ASP A 65 -29.38 15.50 9.06
C ASP A 65 -29.85 15.56 7.58
N ALA A 66 -29.27 14.70 6.75
CA ALA A 66 -29.83 14.33 5.45
C ALA A 66 -30.45 12.94 5.55
N ALA A 67 -31.78 12.93 5.46
CA ALA A 67 -32.65 11.77 5.58
C ALA A 67 -32.30 10.62 4.63
N ALA A 68 -32.39 9.40 5.19
CA ALA A 68 -32.25 8.13 4.51
C ALA A 68 -33.28 7.96 3.37
N VAL A 69 -32.79 7.60 2.19
CA VAL A 69 -33.58 7.06 1.08
C VAL A 69 -33.51 5.52 1.15
N PRO A 70 -34.64 4.78 1.08
CA PRO A 70 -34.63 3.32 1.15
C PRO A 70 -34.07 2.68 -0.13
N PRO A 71 -33.54 1.43 -0.05
CA PRO A 71 -32.91 0.76 -1.17
C PRO A 71 -33.94 0.32 -2.22
N SER A 72 -33.62 0.58 -3.49
CA SER A 72 -34.37 0.07 -4.63
C SER A 72 -33.81 -1.30 -5.02
N ASP A 73 -34.69 -2.31 -5.02
CA ASP A 73 -34.48 -3.63 -5.58
C ASP A 73 -33.87 -3.55 -6.98
N SER A 74 -32.73 -4.23 -7.20
CA SER A 74 -32.17 -4.46 -8.52
C SER A 74 -32.29 -5.95 -8.85
N ALA A 75 -33.25 -6.24 -9.73
CA ALA A 75 -33.56 -7.56 -10.25
C ALA A 75 -32.48 -8.07 -11.21
N ALA A 76 -32.36 -9.40 -11.25
CA ALA A 76 -31.52 -10.17 -12.15
C ALA A 76 -31.77 -9.86 -13.65
N PRO A 77 -30.74 -9.97 -14.51
CA PRO A 77 -30.92 -9.87 -15.96
C PRO A 77 -31.44 -11.19 -16.56
N PRO A 78 -32.29 -11.15 -17.60
CA PRO A 78 -32.73 -12.35 -18.29
C PRO A 78 -31.73 -12.81 -19.36
N GLU A 79 -31.61 -14.12 -19.48
CA GLU A 79 -31.03 -14.84 -20.62
C GLU A 79 -31.78 -14.47 -21.92
N GLN A 80 -31.02 -14.23 -23.00
CA GLN A 80 -31.59 -14.25 -24.35
C GLN A 80 -30.58 -14.79 -25.37
N ASP A 81 -30.80 -16.05 -25.74
CA ASP A 81 -30.33 -16.68 -26.98
C ASP A 81 -31.02 -16.04 -28.19
N ALA A 82 -30.23 -15.56 -29.17
CA ALA A 82 -30.54 -15.64 -30.61
C ALA A 82 -29.34 -15.23 -31.47
N ALA A 83 -28.94 -16.15 -32.36
CA ALA A 83 -27.91 -15.99 -33.40
C ALA A 83 -28.44 -15.20 -34.64
N PRO A 84 -27.73 -15.19 -35.80
CA PRO A 84 -26.85 -14.11 -36.27
C PRO A 84 -27.40 -13.35 -37.51
N PRO A 85 -26.77 -12.23 -37.89
CA PRO A 85 -26.12 -12.15 -39.21
C PRO A 85 -24.73 -11.48 -39.07
N GLY A 86 -23.67 -11.82 -39.82
CA GLY A 86 -23.63 -11.81 -41.26
C GLY A 86 -23.43 -10.39 -41.78
N ASP A 87 -22.23 -9.81 -41.67
CA ASP A 87 -21.61 -9.03 -42.76
C ASP A 87 -20.17 -8.63 -42.43
N THR A 88 -19.35 -8.69 -43.47
CA THR A 88 -17.92 -8.36 -43.56
C THR A 88 -17.66 -6.88 -43.22
N ALA A 89 -16.86 -6.63 -42.18
CA ALA A 89 -16.28 -5.32 -41.91
C ALA A 89 -14.79 -5.33 -42.30
N THR A 90 -14.53 -4.66 -43.41
CA THR A 90 -13.25 -4.33 -44.02
C THR A 90 -12.38 -3.54 -43.04
N ALA A 91 -11.10 -3.91 -42.95
CA ALA A 91 -10.08 -3.15 -42.24
C ALA A 91 -9.88 -1.80 -42.93
N GLU A 92 -10.04 -0.72 -42.17
CA GLU A 92 -9.69 0.64 -42.57
C GLU A 92 -8.20 0.85 -42.26
N GLU A 93 -7.39 0.91 -43.33
CA GLU A 93 -6.02 1.41 -43.33
C GLU A 93 -5.98 2.89 -42.88
N PRO A 94 -4.95 3.32 -42.15
CA PRO A 94 -4.77 4.74 -41.89
C PRO A 94 -4.34 5.44 -43.19
N ALA A 95 -5.08 6.49 -43.54
CA ALA A 95 -4.76 7.39 -44.64
C ALA A 95 -3.46 8.16 -44.34
N ALA A 96 -2.33 7.65 -44.83
CA ALA A 96 -1.08 8.38 -44.94
C ALA A 96 -1.05 9.18 -46.25
N ALA A 97 -0.96 10.50 -46.09
CA ALA A 97 -0.33 11.46 -46.99
C ALA A 97 -0.39 11.21 -48.51
N ALA A 98 -1.48 11.66 -49.14
CA ALA A 98 -1.45 12.04 -50.55
C ALA A 98 -0.89 13.48 -50.68
N PHE A 99 0.43 13.62 -50.65
CA PHE A 99 1.11 14.78 -51.21
C PHE A 99 2.15 14.30 -52.24
N ALA A 100 2.10 14.90 -53.42
CA ALA A 100 3.06 14.78 -54.54
C ALA A 100 3.03 13.53 -55.44
N ALA A 101 1.88 13.18 -56.02
CA ALA A 101 1.86 12.52 -57.34
C ALA A 101 1.90 13.57 -58.47
N ALA A 102 2.98 14.36 -58.52
CA ALA A 102 3.21 15.34 -59.58
C ALA A 102 4.70 15.50 -59.86
N LEU A 103 5.30 14.46 -60.47
CA LEU A 103 6.32 14.47 -61.53
C LEU A 103 7.01 13.10 -61.63
N LEU A 104 6.25 12.01 -61.68
CA LEU A 104 6.67 10.90 -62.55
C LEU A 104 6.56 11.46 -63.97
N VAL A 105 7.61 12.14 -64.42
CA VAL A 105 7.84 12.36 -65.85
C VAL A 105 8.12 10.94 -66.36
N PRO A 106 7.17 10.23 -67.03
CA PRO A 106 7.63 9.17 -67.93
C PRO A 106 8.68 9.83 -68.81
N PRO A 107 9.83 9.20 -69.16
CA PRO A 107 10.87 9.84 -69.95
C PRO A 107 10.18 10.46 -71.16
N GLY A 108 9.92 11.76 -71.08
CA GLY A 108 9.23 12.46 -72.12
C GLY A 108 10.26 12.44 -73.23
N ASP A 109 9.86 12.15 -74.46
CA ASP A 109 10.72 12.42 -75.62
C ASP A 109 11.00 13.94 -75.79
N GLU A 110 10.74 14.74 -74.74
CA GLU A 110 10.96 16.16 -74.64
C GLU A 110 12.36 16.41 -74.08
N VAL A 111 13.10 17.24 -74.80
CA VAL A 111 14.39 17.79 -74.36
C VAL A 111 14.16 18.61 -73.10
N VAL A 112 14.96 18.33 -72.05
CA VAL A 112 14.97 19.11 -70.82
C VAL A 112 16.19 20.03 -70.77
N ASP A 113 16.01 21.25 -70.26
CA ASP A 113 17.11 22.21 -70.08
C ASP A 113 17.88 21.96 -68.78
N LYS A 114 17.22 21.37 -67.78
CA LYS A 114 17.75 21.06 -66.45
C LYS A 114 17.24 19.71 -65.98
N VAL A 115 18.06 19.06 -65.16
CA VAL A 115 17.75 17.75 -64.58
C VAL A 115 18.00 17.84 -63.09
N GLU A 116 17.02 17.39 -62.30
CA GLU A 116 17.25 17.20 -60.87
C GLU A 116 18.07 15.91 -60.67
N ILE A 117 19.09 15.98 -59.84
CA ILE A 117 20.02 14.87 -59.57
C ILE A 117 20.29 14.76 -58.07
N CYS A 118 20.70 13.57 -57.63
CA CYS A 118 21.37 13.40 -56.35
C CYS A 118 22.87 13.51 -56.58
N HIS A 119 23.41 14.68 -56.30
CA HIS A 119 24.83 14.93 -56.48
C HIS A 119 25.62 14.34 -55.30
N ALA A 120 26.54 13.43 -55.59
CA ALA A 120 27.46 12.83 -54.65
C ALA A 120 28.31 13.92 -53.98
N THR A 121 28.37 13.88 -52.66
CA THR A 121 29.28 14.72 -51.88
C THR A 121 30.49 13.89 -51.42
N ALA A 122 31.37 14.47 -50.61
CA ALA A 122 32.41 13.73 -49.89
C ALA A 122 32.01 13.44 -48.43
N SER A 123 30.75 13.70 -48.06
CA SER A 123 30.24 13.58 -46.69
C SER A 123 29.50 12.26 -46.49
N TYR A 124 29.98 11.43 -45.58
CA TYR A 124 29.25 10.21 -45.16
C TYR A 124 27.91 10.54 -44.45
N LYS A 125 27.78 11.74 -43.86
CA LYS A 125 26.55 12.20 -43.21
C LYS A 125 25.49 12.71 -44.18
N ASN A 126 25.93 13.28 -45.29
CA ASN A 126 25.04 13.76 -46.35
C ASN A 126 25.57 13.29 -47.69
N PRO A 127 25.49 11.98 -48.00
CA PRO A 127 26.16 11.42 -49.18
C PRO A 127 25.69 12.05 -50.48
N TYR A 128 24.45 12.53 -50.50
CA TYR A 128 23.88 13.22 -51.62
C TYR A 128 23.30 14.57 -51.23
N VAL A 129 23.29 15.50 -52.19
CA VAL A 129 22.52 16.75 -52.12
C VAL A 129 21.73 16.91 -53.42
N VAL A 130 20.49 17.39 -53.30
CA VAL A 130 19.64 17.69 -54.46
C VAL A 130 20.23 18.88 -55.22
N ASN A 131 20.46 18.72 -56.53
CA ASN A 131 20.92 19.78 -57.42
C ASN A 131 20.11 19.78 -58.73
N GLU A 132 20.03 20.95 -59.39
CA GLU A 132 19.39 21.12 -60.71
C GLU A 132 20.33 21.80 -61.75
N PRO A 133 21.44 21.13 -62.12
CA PRO A 133 22.33 21.57 -63.20
C PRO A 133 21.64 21.56 -64.56
N ALA A 134 22.32 22.13 -65.56
CA ALA A 134 21.86 22.09 -66.95
C ALA A 134 22.12 20.70 -67.54
N ALA A 135 21.17 20.20 -68.34
CA ALA A 135 21.20 18.83 -68.87
C ALA A 135 22.46 18.52 -69.71
N ASP A 136 22.95 19.49 -70.47
CA ASP A 136 24.20 19.41 -71.23
C ASP A 136 25.45 19.44 -70.33
N GLY A 137 25.35 20.15 -69.20
CA GLY A 137 26.35 20.22 -68.14
C GLY A 137 26.51 18.91 -67.37
N ASP A 138 25.42 18.18 -67.14
CA ASP A 138 25.46 16.85 -66.51
C ASP A 138 26.21 15.85 -67.39
N VAL A 139 25.87 15.80 -68.67
CA VAL A 139 26.51 14.91 -69.63
C VAL A 139 28.00 15.25 -69.79
N SER A 140 28.36 16.53 -69.77
CA SER A 140 29.73 16.98 -70.04
C SER A 140 30.62 17.07 -68.79
N GLY A 141 30.04 17.13 -67.59
CA GLY A 141 30.74 17.45 -66.35
C GLY A 141 30.52 16.47 -65.19
N HIS A 142 29.38 15.77 -65.15
CA HIS A 142 29.04 14.80 -64.10
C HIS A 142 29.21 13.34 -64.55
N ALA A 143 29.34 13.09 -65.85
CA ALA A 143 29.56 11.74 -66.40
C ALA A 143 30.87 11.07 -65.95
N ASP A 144 31.80 11.80 -65.32
CA ASP A 144 33.04 11.25 -64.77
C ASP A 144 32.90 10.79 -63.29
N HIS A 145 31.80 11.12 -62.61
CA HIS A 145 31.49 10.66 -61.24
C HIS A 145 30.86 9.27 -61.25
N VAL A 146 31.54 8.30 -61.85
CA VAL A 146 31.06 6.92 -62.08
C VAL A 146 31.26 5.98 -60.90
N GLY A 147 31.46 6.53 -59.69
CA GLY A 147 31.56 5.72 -58.47
C GLY A 147 30.28 4.92 -58.24
N PRO A 148 30.33 3.87 -57.40
CA PRO A 148 29.13 3.15 -56.99
C PRO A 148 28.15 4.10 -56.28
N ILE A 149 26.90 3.66 -56.11
CA ILE A 149 25.98 4.33 -55.17
C ILE A 149 26.56 4.24 -53.77
N PHE A 150 26.38 5.29 -52.96
CA PHE A 150 26.78 5.24 -51.56
C PHE A 150 25.99 4.15 -50.82
N TYR A 151 26.70 3.33 -50.06
CA TYR A 151 26.13 2.44 -49.06
C TYR A 151 26.97 2.53 -47.80
N VAL A 152 26.39 2.28 -46.63
CA VAL A 152 27.02 2.55 -45.33
C VAL A 152 28.35 1.80 -45.17
N GLU A 153 28.44 0.59 -45.74
CA GLU A 153 29.64 -0.27 -45.69
C GLU A 153 30.70 0.09 -46.75
N ILE A 154 30.51 1.16 -47.53
CA ILE A 154 31.49 1.56 -48.56
C ILE A 154 32.80 1.96 -47.87
N PRO A 155 33.97 1.38 -48.25
CA PRO A 155 35.22 1.62 -47.54
C PRO A 155 35.53 3.10 -47.40
N LYS A 156 35.95 3.54 -46.21
CA LYS A 156 36.30 4.94 -45.92
C LYS A 156 37.25 5.49 -47.00
N HIS A 157 36.96 6.70 -47.47
CA HIS A 157 37.66 7.39 -48.58
C HIS A 157 37.40 6.84 -49.99
N THR A 158 36.41 5.97 -50.17
CA THR A 158 35.92 5.61 -51.51
C THR A 158 35.02 6.74 -52.01
N GLU A 159 35.29 7.24 -53.21
CA GLU A 159 34.39 8.17 -53.90
C GLU A 159 33.17 7.40 -54.44
N TRP A 160 31.98 7.94 -54.25
CA TRP A 160 30.73 7.41 -54.82
C TRP A 160 30.23 8.33 -55.95
N GLY A 161 29.35 7.79 -56.78
CA GLY A 161 28.87 8.47 -57.98
C GLY A 161 27.54 9.17 -57.78
N ASP A 162 27.28 10.15 -58.66
CA ASP A 162 26.00 10.85 -58.75
C ASP A 162 24.87 9.88 -59.11
N ILE A 163 23.64 10.17 -58.68
CA ILE A 163 22.44 9.47 -59.14
C ILE A 163 21.68 10.43 -60.06
N ILE A 164 21.59 10.05 -61.34
CA ILE A 164 21.04 10.90 -62.39
C ILE A 164 19.96 10.12 -63.15
N PRO A 165 18.70 10.62 -63.21
CA PRO A 165 17.66 10.01 -64.03
C PRO A 165 18.02 9.97 -65.52
N PRO A 166 17.39 9.09 -66.31
CA PRO A 166 17.45 9.16 -67.76
C PRO A 166 16.71 10.39 -68.30
N PHE A 167 17.27 11.07 -69.30
CA PHE A 167 16.66 12.24 -69.93
C PHE A 167 17.10 12.43 -71.39
N PHE A 168 16.34 13.21 -72.15
CA PHE A 168 16.73 13.71 -73.47
C PHE A 168 17.27 15.14 -73.38
N TYR A 169 18.32 15.45 -74.14
CA TYR A 169 18.95 16.78 -74.16
C TYR A 169 19.31 17.21 -75.58
N ASP A 170 19.47 18.52 -75.79
CA ASP A 170 19.94 19.09 -77.05
C ASP A 170 21.47 19.21 -77.03
N ASP A 171 22.15 18.42 -77.86
CA ASP A 171 23.61 18.47 -78.04
C ASP A 171 24.02 19.36 -79.25
N GLY A 172 23.07 20.09 -79.83
CA GLY A 172 23.22 20.84 -81.07
C GLY A 172 23.01 20.00 -82.34
N GLY A 173 22.60 18.74 -82.20
CA GLY A 173 22.23 17.83 -83.29
C GLY A 173 20.81 18.04 -83.84
N GLU A 174 20.49 17.39 -84.98
CA GLU A 174 19.13 17.42 -85.56
C GLU A 174 18.12 16.55 -84.78
N VAL A 175 18.61 15.66 -83.91
CA VAL A 175 17.80 14.74 -83.10
C VAL A 175 18.29 14.85 -81.66
N PRO A 176 17.38 15.00 -80.67
CA PRO A 176 17.74 14.98 -79.26
C PRO A 176 18.61 13.78 -78.90
N ALA A 177 19.70 14.05 -78.17
CA ALA A 177 20.52 13.01 -77.59
C ALA A 177 19.84 12.44 -76.35
N TYR A 178 20.10 11.17 -76.04
CA TYR A 178 19.55 10.49 -74.87
C TYR A 178 20.67 10.14 -73.89
N PHE A 179 20.50 10.54 -72.63
CA PHE A 179 21.35 10.11 -71.53
C PHE A 179 20.65 8.95 -70.79
N PRO A 180 21.29 7.78 -70.66
CA PRO A 180 20.67 6.60 -70.08
C PRO A 180 20.46 6.67 -68.56
N GLY A 181 20.95 7.73 -67.91
CA GLY A 181 21.05 7.84 -66.46
C GLY A 181 22.41 7.36 -65.94
N LEU A 182 22.74 7.74 -64.71
CA LEU A 182 23.93 7.31 -63.97
C LEU A 182 23.48 6.79 -62.61
N ASN A 183 23.97 5.60 -62.23
CA ASN A 183 23.54 4.94 -60.99
C ASN A 183 22.01 4.85 -60.86
N TRP A 184 21.32 4.60 -61.97
CA TRP A 184 19.86 4.60 -62.06
C TRP A 184 19.26 3.19 -61.98
N ASP A 185 19.78 2.37 -61.06
CA ASP A 185 19.20 1.08 -60.69
C ASP A 185 18.08 1.26 -59.66
N GLU A 186 17.61 0.15 -59.06
CA GLU A 186 16.51 0.16 -58.10
C GLU A 186 16.90 0.94 -56.83
N GLU A 187 18.13 0.77 -56.37
CA GLU A 187 18.70 1.46 -55.22
C GLU A 187 18.84 2.96 -55.47
N GLY A 188 19.35 3.36 -56.64
CA GLY A 188 19.48 4.75 -57.02
C GLY A 188 18.13 5.45 -57.16
N GLN A 189 17.16 4.77 -57.76
CA GLN A 189 15.77 5.26 -57.83
C GLN A 189 15.18 5.45 -56.44
N ALA A 190 15.38 4.51 -55.51
CA ALA A 190 14.88 4.64 -54.15
C ALA A 190 15.49 5.85 -53.40
N ILE A 191 16.79 6.11 -53.57
CA ILE A 191 17.45 7.30 -52.98
C ILE A 191 16.92 8.58 -53.64
N TYR A 192 16.79 8.59 -54.97
CA TYR A 192 16.27 9.73 -55.70
C TYR A 192 14.83 10.08 -55.32
N GLU A 193 13.95 9.08 -55.27
CA GLU A 193 12.54 9.23 -54.87
C GLU A 193 12.38 9.66 -53.40
N ASN A 194 13.40 9.45 -52.57
CA ASN A 194 13.45 9.87 -51.18
C ASN A 194 14.23 11.20 -51.02
N ASP A 195 14.12 12.12 -51.98
CA ASP A 195 14.75 13.45 -51.99
C ASP A 195 16.28 13.40 -51.77
N CYS A 196 16.94 12.39 -52.36
CA CYS A 196 18.37 12.12 -52.20
C CYS A 196 18.79 11.76 -50.77
N VAL A 197 17.85 11.35 -49.92
CA VAL A 197 18.11 10.78 -48.60
C VAL A 197 18.19 9.27 -48.73
N ILE A 198 19.26 8.66 -48.22
CA ILE A 198 19.40 7.21 -48.28
C ILE A 198 18.34 6.56 -47.38
N PRO A 199 17.50 5.66 -47.91
CA PRO A 199 16.54 4.94 -47.11
C PRO A 199 17.29 3.90 -46.26
N THR A 200 17.76 4.29 -45.08
CA THR A 200 18.34 3.37 -44.11
C THR A 200 17.22 2.71 -43.30
N PRO A 201 17.19 1.38 -43.17
CA PRO A 201 16.32 0.76 -42.17
C PRO A 201 16.73 1.29 -40.80
N VAL A 202 15.83 2.07 -40.19
CA VAL A 202 16.03 2.58 -38.84
C VAL A 202 15.82 1.39 -37.90
N PRO A 203 16.83 1.00 -37.10
CA PRO A 203 16.64 -0.05 -36.12
C PRO A 203 15.57 0.38 -35.12
N ALA A 204 14.67 -0.54 -34.79
CA ALA A 204 13.68 -0.34 -33.75
C ALA A 204 14.23 -0.81 -32.41
N LEU A 205 14.07 0.02 -31.37
CA LEU A 205 14.27 -0.40 -29.99
C LEU A 205 12.92 -0.84 -29.41
N ILE A 206 12.83 -2.11 -29.01
CA ILE A 206 11.65 -2.64 -28.32
C ILE A 206 12.06 -2.95 -26.89
N ILE A 207 11.40 -2.31 -25.91
CA ILE A 207 11.67 -2.51 -24.50
C ILE A 207 10.55 -3.26 -23.78
N ASN A 208 10.93 -4.07 -22.80
CA ASN A 208 10.04 -4.79 -21.89
C ASN A 208 10.52 -4.56 -20.44
N PRO A 209 10.02 -3.51 -19.76
CA PRO A 209 10.34 -3.29 -18.35
C PRO A 209 9.63 -4.31 -17.47
N VAL A 210 10.39 -4.99 -16.63
CA VAL A 210 9.95 -5.97 -15.64
C VAL A 210 10.18 -5.37 -14.25
N GLY A 211 9.11 -5.23 -13.46
CA GLY A 211 9.21 -4.76 -12.07
C GLY A 211 10.01 -5.71 -11.18
N CYS A 212 10.37 -5.29 -9.95
CA CYS A 212 11.03 -6.22 -9.06
C CYS A 212 10.10 -7.39 -8.70
N VAL A 213 10.65 -8.59 -8.72
CA VAL A 213 9.96 -9.82 -8.27
C VAL A 213 10.40 -10.27 -6.88
N LEU A 214 11.44 -9.66 -6.31
CA LEU A 214 12.00 -9.97 -5.00
C LEU A 214 12.00 -8.73 -4.09
N HIS A 215 11.85 -8.95 -2.78
CA HIS A 215 12.03 -7.90 -1.78
C HIS A 215 13.46 -7.33 -1.85
N ASN A 216 13.60 -6.00 -1.78
CA ASN A 216 14.87 -5.28 -1.94
C ASN A 216 15.64 -5.61 -3.25
N GLY A 217 14.95 -6.19 -4.24
CA GLY A 217 15.55 -6.55 -5.52
C GLY A 217 15.77 -5.36 -6.45
N THR A 218 16.23 -5.68 -7.65
CA THR A 218 16.20 -4.77 -8.80
C THR A 218 15.17 -5.29 -9.79
N GLY A 219 14.42 -4.41 -10.43
CA GLY A 219 13.71 -4.77 -11.66
C GLY A 219 14.69 -5.00 -12.81
N GLN A 220 14.14 -5.33 -13.97
CA GLN A 220 14.92 -5.63 -15.17
C GLN A 220 14.33 -4.88 -16.37
N LEU A 221 15.17 -4.19 -17.13
CA LEU A 221 14.83 -3.74 -18.46
C LEU A 221 15.33 -4.77 -19.45
N GLU A 222 14.44 -5.48 -20.11
CA GLU A 222 14.78 -6.32 -21.27
C GLU A 222 14.59 -5.49 -22.55
N PHE A 223 15.45 -5.69 -23.54
CA PHE A 223 15.31 -5.02 -24.82
C PHE A 223 15.72 -5.90 -26.01
N THR A 224 15.08 -5.64 -27.15
CA THR A 224 15.45 -6.13 -28.47
C THR A 224 15.74 -4.93 -29.36
N LEU A 225 16.85 -4.97 -30.09
CA LEU A 225 17.29 -3.91 -30.98
C LEU A 225 17.59 -4.51 -32.37
N GLY A 226 16.97 -3.97 -33.42
CA GLY A 226 17.29 -4.37 -34.79
C GLY A 226 16.33 -3.88 -35.87
N PRO A 227 16.63 -4.14 -37.15
CA PRO A 227 17.84 -4.83 -37.62
C PRO A 227 19.07 -3.89 -37.59
N LEU A 228 20.19 -4.38 -37.05
CA LEU A 228 21.49 -3.72 -37.06
C LEU A 228 22.20 -3.90 -38.41
N GLN A 229 23.02 -2.91 -38.79
CA GLN A 229 23.82 -2.88 -40.01
C GLN A 229 25.32 -3.01 -39.69
N GLU A 230 26.08 -3.68 -40.57
CA GLU A 230 27.54 -3.74 -40.43
C GLU A 230 28.15 -2.32 -40.52
N ASN A 231 29.27 -2.10 -39.83
CA ASN A 231 30.00 -0.83 -39.82
C ASN A 231 29.21 0.38 -39.25
N VAL A 232 28.09 0.15 -38.56
CA VAL A 232 27.41 1.15 -37.75
C VAL A 232 27.58 0.78 -36.29
N ASP A 233 28.03 1.74 -35.48
CA ASP A 233 28.05 1.58 -34.03
C ASP A 233 26.70 1.98 -33.46
N TYR A 234 26.14 1.16 -32.58
CA TYR A 234 24.90 1.44 -31.86
C TYR A 234 25.18 1.52 -30.36
N LEU A 235 24.50 2.44 -29.68
CA LEU A 235 24.62 2.65 -28.25
C LEU A 235 23.23 2.78 -27.65
N VAL A 236 22.93 1.92 -26.67
CA VAL A 236 21.73 2.02 -25.84
C VAL A 236 22.17 2.57 -24.49
N GLU A 237 21.63 3.71 -24.08
CA GLU A 237 21.92 4.35 -22.79
C GLU A 237 20.63 4.45 -21.97
N VAL A 238 20.70 4.14 -20.68
CA VAL A 238 19.59 4.26 -19.73
C VAL A 238 19.91 5.33 -18.71
N TRP A 239 19.01 6.30 -18.58
CA TRP A 239 19.14 7.45 -17.69
C TRP A 239 18.04 7.43 -16.64
N ASN A 240 18.36 7.77 -15.39
CA ASN A 240 17.36 7.96 -14.34
C ASN A 240 16.67 9.33 -14.45
N SER A 241 15.67 9.57 -13.60
CA SER A 241 14.94 10.85 -13.53
C SER A 241 15.78 12.06 -13.12
N ASP A 242 16.93 11.85 -12.48
CA ASP A 242 17.90 12.89 -12.14
C ASP A 242 18.81 13.27 -13.32
N GLY A 243 18.74 12.51 -14.43
CA GLY A 243 19.56 12.69 -15.62
C GLY A 243 20.94 12.04 -15.54
N ASP A 244 21.14 11.12 -14.59
CA ASP A 244 22.37 10.32 -14.47
C ASP A 244 22.29 9.06 -15.35
N LEU A 245 23.39 8.76 -16.04
CA LEU A 245 23.55 7.51 -16.79
C LEU A 245 23.70 6.35 -15.79
N VAL A 246 22.77 5.38 -15.83
CA VAL A 246 22.76 4.23 -14.92
C VAL A 246 23.18 2.92 -15.58
N ALA A 247 23.02 2.79 -16.90
CA ALA A 247 23.45 1.63 -17.66
C ALA A 247 23.65 1.97 -19.15
N ASP A 248 24.53 1.25 -19.83
CA ASP A 248 24.73 1.35 -21.27
C ASP A 248 25.13 0.01 -21.91
N ALA A 249 24.86 -0.15 -23.20
CA ALA A 249 25.33 -1.25 -24.03
C ALA A 249 25.67 -0.77 -25.43
N SER A 250 26.85 -1.14 -25.93
CA SER A 250 27.33 -0.80 -27.27
C SER A 250 27.40 -2.03 -28.18
N PHE A 251 27.00 -1.88 -29.43
CA PHE A 251 27.05 -2.91 -30.47
C PHE A 251 27.81 -2.37 -31.68
N SER A 252 28.84 -3.07 -32.12
CA SER A 252 29.68 -2.70 -33.27
C SER A 252 29.89 -3.93 -34.14
N ASP A 253 29.86 -3.75 -35.46
CA ASP A 253 30.04 -4.84 -36.44
C ASP A 253 29.02 -5.99 -36.30
N GLU A 254 27.84 -5.71 -35.75
CA GLU A 254 26.73 -6.66 -35.58
C GLU A 254 25.68 -6.50 -36.68
N THR A 255 24.96 -7.59 -37.02
CA THR A 255 23.87 -7.57 -38.01
C THR A 255 22.62 -8.27 -37.50
N GLY A 256 21.46 -7.82 -37.96
CA GLY A 256 20.18 -8.39 -37.56
C GLY A 256 19.76 -7.93 -36.16
N ASP A 257 19.04 -8.76 -35.42
CA ASP A 257 18.48 -8.37 -34.13
C ASP A 257 19.40 -8.81 -32.98
N VAL A 258 19.59 -7.94 -32.00
CA VAL A 258 20.29 -8.22 -30.75
C VAL A 258 19.34 -8.09 -29.56
N GLU A 259 19.58 -8.88 -28.53
CA GLU A 259 18.83 -8.84 -27.27
C GLU A 259 19.77 -8.47 -26.12
N GLY A 260 19.27 -7.73 -25.14
CA GLY A 260 20.02 -7.37 -23.95
C GLY A 260 19.11 -7.15 -22.75
N SER A 261 19.74 -6.99 -21.58
CA SER A 261 19.00 -6.61 -20.37
C SER A 261 19.85 -5.82 -19.38
N PHE A 262 19.20 -4.97 -18.59
CA PHE A 262 19.80 -4.20 -17.50
C PHE A 262 19.06 -4.44 -16.19
N ALA A 263 19.80 -4.60 -15.09
CA ALA A 263 19.22 -4.62 -13.74
C ALA A 263 19.11 -3.18 -13.23
N LEU A 264 17.90 -2.74 -12.87
CA LEU A 264 17.60 -1.36 -12.49
C LEU A 264 16.81 -1.34 -11.17
N PRO A 265 17.13 -0.45 -10.22
CA PRO A 265 16.28 -0.28 -9.04
C PRO A 265 14.89 0.28 -9.43
N PRO A 266 13.92 0.30 -8.49
CA PRO A 266 12.66 1.01 -8.71
C PRO A 266 12.89 2.48 -9.05
N GLY A 267 12.14 2.98 -10.04
CA GLY A 267 12.25 4.37 -10.47
C GLY A 267 11.73 4.63 -11.87
N ASP A 268 11.76 5.90 -12.25
CA ASP A 268 11.45 6.38 -13.59
C ASP A 268 12.74 6.54 -14.41
N TYR A 269 12.69 6.09 -15.66
CA TYR A 269 13.84 6.01 -16.55
C TYR A 269 13.51 6.52 -17.95
N SER A 270 14.56 6.93 -18.65
CA SER A 270 14.56 7.05 -20.11
C SER A 270 15.63 6.15 -20.69
N VAL A 271 15.36 5.61 -21.88
CA VAL A 271 16.34 4.87 -22.67
C VAL A 271 16.49 5.54 -24.02
N THR A 272 17.74 5.79 -24.42
CA THR A 272 18.09 6.41 -25.70
C THR A 272 18.84 5.41 -26.55
N LEU A 273 18.39 5.23 -27.79
CA LEU A 273 19.14 4.54 -28.84
C LEU A 273 19.86 5.59 -29.69
N SER A 274 21.18 5.48 -29.76
CA SER A 274 22.00 6.29 -30.65
C SER A 274 22.75 5.42 -31.65
N GLN A 275 23.05 5.98 -32.83
CA GLN A 275 23.95 5.37 -33.81
C GLN A 275 25.13 6.28 -34.15
N SER A 276 26.26 5.69 -34.56
CA SER A 276 27.44 6.38 -35.04
C SER A 276 27.95 5.71 -36.32
N ILE A 277 27.74 6.38 -37.45
CA ILE A 277 28.30 5.99 -38.77
C ILE A 277 29.73 6.55 -38.91
N ILE A 278 30.02 7.67 -38.24
CA ILE A 278 31.34 8.28 -38.19
C ILE A 278 31.81 8.21 -36.75
N GLU A 279 32.92 7.50 -36.54
CA GLU A 279 33.55 7.34 -35.23
C GLU A 279 33.60 8.66 -34.44
N GLY A 280 32.91 8.66 -33.29
CA GLY A 280 32.84 9.80 -32.38
C GLY A 280 31.70 10.79 -32.64
N GLU A 281 30.84 10.55 -33.64
CA GLU A 281 29.67 11.37 -33.95
C GLU A 281 28.38 10.55 -33.81
N TRP A 282 27.67 10.76 -32.70
CA TRP A 282 26.44 10.04 -32.36
C TRP A 282 25.19 10.83 -32.76
N GLU A 283 24.19 10.12 -33.27
CA GLU A 283 22.85 10.60 -33.58
C GLU A 283 21.82 9.78 -32.80
N ILE A 284 20.92 10.45 -32.08
CA ILE A 284 19.82 9.79 -31.36
C ILE A 284 18.76 9.38 -32.38
N LEU A 285 18.44 8.10 -32.40
CA LEU A 285 17.42 7.50 -33.27
C LEU A 285 16.07 7.37 -32.58
N ASP A 286 16.08 6.99 -31.30
CA ASP A 286 14.87 6.73 -30.52
C ASP A 286 15.10 7.09 -29.05
N GLU A 287 14.03 7.50 -28.38
CA GLU A 287 14.01 7.82 -26.95
C GLU A 287 12.66 7.37 -26.37
N GLN A 288 12.71 6.51 -25.36
CA GLN A 288 11.53 5.96 -24.71
C GLN A 288 11.60 6.17 -23.20
N PHE A 289 10.44 6.34 -22.57
CA PHE A 289 10.30 6.49 -21.12
C PHE A 289 9.59 5.28 -20.53
N PHE A 290 10.08 4.80 -19.40
CA PHE A 290 9.50 3.65 -18.71
C PHE A 290 9.70 3.76 -17.19
N THR A 291 8.97 2.95 -16.45
CA THR A 291 9.06 2.87 -14.99
C THR A 291 9.36 1.44 -14.58
N ILE A 292 10.32 1.27 -13.69
CA ILE A 292 10.48 0.04 -12.92
C ILE A 292 9.67 0.21 -11.64
N GLY A 293 8.60 -0.57 -11.50
CA GLY A 293 7.71 -0.50 -10.36
C GLY A 293 8.44 -0.75 -9.04
N ALA A 294 7.89 -0.22 -7.94
CA ALA A 294 8.37 -0.48 -6.59
C ALA A 294 8.48 -2.00 -6.35
N CYS A 295 9.56 -2.41 -5.67
CA CYS A 295 9.64 -3.77 -5.21
C CYS A 295 8.56 -4.02 -4.15
N PRO A 296 8.01 -5.24 -4.04
CA PRO A 296 7.12 -5.56 -2.94
C PRO A 296 7.79 -5.22 -1.61
N GLU A 297 7.15 -4.37 -0.81
CA GLU A 297 7.57 -4.07 0.56
C GLU A 297 6.78 -5.00 1.48
N LEU A 298 7.49 -5.79 2.28
CA LEU A 298 6.87 -6.66 3.27
C LEU A 298 6.28 -5.78 4.38
N ASP A 299 4.99 -5.96 4.67
CA ASP A 299 4.28 -5.13 5.65
C ASP A 299 3.38 -5.98 6.57
N VAL A 300 3.35 -5.64 7.86
CA VAL A 300 2.55 -6.30 8.89
C VAL A 300 1.55 -5.33 9.50
N MET A 301 0.27 -5.67 9.39
CA MET A 301 -0.81 -4.98 10.08
C MET A 301 -1.47 -5.89 11.11
N VAL A 302 -1.80 -5.37 12.28
CA VAL A 302 -2.55 -6.11 13.31
C VAL A 302 -3.85 -5.38 13.64
N THR A 303 -4.95 -6.13 13.64
CA THR A 303 -6.22 -5.70 14.22
C THR A 303 -6.46 -6.49 15.51
N PRO A 304 -6.20 -5.87 16.69
CA PRO A 304 -6.51 -6.49 17.97
C PRO A 304 -8.01 -6.75 18.11
N GLY A 305 -8.37 -7.84 18.79
CA GLY A 305 -9.75 -8.15 19.15
C GLY A 305 -10.29 -7.24 20.26
N ASP A 306 -11.44 -7.64 20.81
CA ASP A 306 -12.05 -6.96 21.96
C ASP A 306 -11.17 -7.08 23.22
N CYS A 307 -11.52 -6.31 24.25
CA CYS A 307 -10.86 -6.41 25.56
C CYS A 307 -10.98 -7.83 26.13
N VAL A 308 -10.04 -8.21 27.01
CA VAL A 308 -10.00 -9.55 27.60
C VAL A 308 -9.78 -9.51 29.11
N ILE A 309 -10.18 -10.59 29.78
CA ILE A 309 -10.02 -10.75 31.24
C ILE A 309 -8.86 -11.72 31.56
N GLY A 310 -8.50 -12.57 30.60
CA GLY A 310 -7.44 -13.57 30.69
C GLY A 310 -7.01 -13.97 29.28
N ASP A 311 -6.66 -15.24 29.08
CA ASP A 311 -6.02 -15.75 27.86
C ASP A 311 -7.03 -16.08 26.75
N GLU A 312 -8.03 -15.22 26.50
CA GLU A 312 -9.09 -15.47 25.48
C GLU A 312 -9.03 -14.42 24.36
N GLY A 313 -7.96 -13.63 24.32
CA GLY A 313 -7.77 -12.60 23.32
C GLY A 313 -7.49 -13.16 21.94
N THR A 314 -7.89 -12.39 20.95
CA THR A 314 -7.61 -12.68 19.56
C THR A 314 -7.01 -11.47 18.88
N ALA A 315 -6.22 -11.71 17.85
CA ALA A 315 -5.74 -10.67 16.95
C ALA A 315 -5.74 -11.22 15.53
N THR A 316 -6.13 -10.38 14.57
CA THR A 316 -5.97 -10.67 13.15
C THR A 316 -4.68 -10.02 12.67
N VAL A 317 -3.71 -10.83 12.27
CA VAL A 317 -2.45 -10.38 11.67
C VAL A 317 -2.60 -10.49 10.15
N THR A 318 -2.39 -9.38 9.44
CA THR A 318 -2.45 -9.30 7.99
C THR A 318 -1.04 -9.00 7.47
N PHE A 319 -0.54 -9.86 6.61
CA PHE A 319 0.74 -9.70 5.94
C PHE A 319 0.50 -9.27 4.50
N THR A 320 1.17 -8.22 4.04
CA THR A 320 1.06 -7.74 2.65
C THR A 320 2.43 -7.60 1.98
N GLY A 321 2.43 -7.44 0.67
CA GLY A 321 3.65 -7.38 -0.14
C GLY A 321 4.29 -8.75 -0.38
N LEU A 322 3.55 -9.84 -0.18
CA LEU A 322 4.07 -11.20 -0.30
C LEU A 322 4.30 -11.58 -1.77
N ILE A 323 5.39 -12.30 -2.01
CA ILE A 323 5.71 -12.93 -3.30
C ILE A 323 5.05 -14.31 -3.34
N VAL A 324 4.10 -14.51 -4.26
CA VAL A 324 3.36 -15.77 -4.41
C VAL A 324 4.29 -16.93 -4.74
N GLY A 325 4.17 -18.03 -3.97
CA GLY A 325 4.99 -19.23 -4.09
C GLY A 325 6.25 -19.24 -3.22
N GLU A 326 6.59 -18.11 -2.58
CA GLU A 326 7.68 -18.03 -1.62
C GLU A 326 7.23 -18.43 -0.21
N SER A 327 8.18 -18.84 0.63
CA SER A 327 7.93 -19.25 2.01
C SER A 327 8.27 -18.15 3.00
N TYR A 328 7.40 -17.96 4.00
CA TYR A 328 7.53 -16.96 5.06
C TYR A 328 7.42 -17.64 6.42
N SER A 329 8.16 -17.12 7.40
CA SER A 329 7.98 -17.40 8.82
C SER A 329 7.31 -16.20 9.47
N TRP A 330 6.41 -16.44 10.43
CA TRP A 330 5.85 -15.36 11.25
C TRP A 330 5.88 -15.75 12.72
N GLU A 331 5.93 -14.74 13.58
CA GLU A 331 5.84 -14.91 15.02
C GLU A 331 5.02 -13.79 15.67
N VAL A 332 4.30 -14.15 16.74
CA VAL A 332 3.69 -13.22 17.68
C VAL A 332 4.24 -13.52 19.07
N THR A 333 4.90 -12.55 19.68
CA THR A 333 5.55 -12.70 20.99
C THR A 333 5.09 -11.63 21.98
N GLY A 334 5.00 -12.01 23.25
CA GLY A 334 4.60 -11.14 24.36
C GLY A 334 4.96 -11.75 25.72
N GLU A 335 4.61 -11.08 26.81
CA GLU A 335 4.90 -11.58 28.16
C GLU A 335 4.17 -12.91 28.43
N GLY A 336 4.93 -14.02 28.48
CA GLY A 336 4.37 -15.35 28.73
C GLY A 336 3.66 -15.98 27.52
N TYR A 337 3.69 -15.33 26.35
CA TYR A 337 3.03 -15.79 25.13
C TYR A 337 4.00 -15.84 23.95
N ALA A 338 3.91 -16.92 23.16
CA ALA A 338 4.59 -17.02 21.87
C ALA A 338 3.79 -17.94 20.94
N ALA A 339 3.50 -17.44 19.74
CA ALA A 339 2.96 -18.21 18.63
C ALA A 339 3.84 -17.98 17.40
N SER A 340 4.07 -19.00 16.59
CA SER A 340 4.87 -18.88 15.36
C SER A 340 4.50 -20.01 14.41
N ASP A 341 4.54 -19.76 13.10
CA ASP A 341 4.38 -20.79 12.08
C ASP A 341 5.10 -20.36 10.78
N THR A 342 5.08 -21.25 9.79
CA THR A 342 5.56 -20.98 8.43
C THR A 342 4.45 -21.23 7.41
N PHE A 343 4.38 -20.42 6.35
CA PHE A 343 3.47 -20.66 5.23
C PHE A 343 4.12 -20.38 3.88
N GLU A 344 3.56 -20.95 2.81
CA GLU A 344 3.86 -20.55 1.43
C GLU A 344 2.78 -19.56 0.99
N ALA A 345 3.17 -18.38 0.51
CA ALA A 345 2.22 -17.35 0.12
C ALA A 345 1.42 -17.80 -1.11
N THR A 346 0.08 -17.80 -0.99
CA THR A 346 -0.83 -18.13 -2.09
C THR A 346 -1.38 -16.90 -2.79
N ALA A 347 -1.27 -15.74 -2.14
CA ALA A 347 -1.58 -14.42 -2.66
C ALA A 347 -0.53 -13.39 -2.19
N ASP A 348 -0.66 -12.15 -2.68
CA ASP A 348 0.14 -10.99 -2.23
C ASP A 348 -0.23 -10.49 -0.83
N THR A 349 -1.31 -11.03 -0.27
CA THR A 349 -1.81 -10.78 1.08
C THR A 349 -2.23 -12.10 1.73
N GLU A 350 -1.80 -12.32 2.96
CA GLU A 350 -2.22 -13.46 3.79
C GLU A 350 -2.68 -13.00 5.16
N VAL A 351 -3.62 -13.74 5.76
CA VAL A 351 -4.23 -13.39 7.04
C VAL A 351 -4.12 -14.55 8.02
N VAL A 352 -3.59 -14.27 9.20
CA VAL A 352 -3.46 -15.22 10.30
C VAL A 352 -4.26 -14.74 11.50
N MET A 353 -5.07 -15.65 12.06
CA MET A 353 -5.75 -15.43 13.33
C MET A 353 -4.90 -15.98 14.46
N VAL A 354 -4.59 -15.14 15.43
CA VAL A 354 -3.86 -15.49 16.64
C VAL A 354 -4.84 -15.48 17.80
N GLU A 355 -4.88 -16.57 18.56
CA GLU A 355 -5.81 -16.80 19.66
C GLU A 355 -5.05 -16.94 20.98
N ASP A 356 -5.81 -17.05 22.08
CA ASP A 356 -5.31 -17.23 23.44
C ASP A 356 -4.38 -16.10 23.95
N LEU A 357 -4.59 -14.87 23.48
CA LEU A 357 -3.77 -13.72 23.89
C LEU A 357 -4.22 -13.17 25.26
N PRO A 358 -3.35 -13.12 26.28
CA PRO A 358 -3.64 -12.41 27.52
C PRO A 358 -3.71 -10.88 27.31
N PRO A 359 -4.25 -10.09 28.25
CA PRO A 359 -4.06 -8.66 28.21
C PRO A 359 -2.56 -8.32 28.31
N GLY A 360 -2.07 -7.42 27.47
CA GLY A 360 -0.64 -7.09 27.42
C GLY A 360 -0.20 -6.43 26.11
N ASN A 361 1.11 -6.25 25.98
CA ASN A 361 1.77 -5.76 24.77
C ASN A 361 2.38 -6.94 24.00
N PHE A 362 2.31 -6.90 22.68
CA PHE A 362 2.76 -7.95 21.79
C PHE A 362 3.49 -7.37 20.58
N ILE A 363 4.33 -8.20 19.96
CA ILE A 363 4.99 -7.92 18.69
C ILE A 363 4.51 -8.99 17.71
N ALA A 364 4.02 -8.59 16.55
CA ALA A 364 3.85 -9.47 15.40
C ALA A 364 4.97 -9.18 14.40
N ALA A 365 5.64 -10.22 13.91
CA ALA A 365 6.70 -10.11 12.93
C ALA A 365 6.53 -11.16 11.83
N ILE A 366 7.03 -10.82 10.65
CA ILE A 366 7.15 -11.73 9.51
C ILE A 366 8.57 -11.63 8.95
N GLU A 367 9.08 -12.76 8.48
CA GLU A 367 10.40 -12.90 7.88
C GLU A 367 10.30 -13.71 6.58
N TRP A 368 11.06 -13.28 5.58
CA TRP A 368 11.24 -13.96 4.30
C TRP A 368 12.70 -14.37 4.13
N ASP A 369 12.94 -15.68 4.09
CA ASP A 369 14.25 -16.33 3.95
C ASP A 369 14.65 -16.59 2.48
N GLY A 370 14.36 -15.65 1.58
CA GLY A 370 14.63 -15.80 0.14
C GLY A 370 16.11 -15.99 -0.23
N ASP A 371 16.40 -15.99 -1.54
CA ASP A 371 17.78 -16.01 -2.07
C ASP A 371 18.47 -14.65 -1.83
N GLY A 372 18.77 -14.31 -0.57
CA GLY A 372 19.32 -13.01 -0.18
C GLY A 372 19.50 -12.84 1.32
N ASP A 373 19.68 -11.59 1.75
CA ASP A 373 19.57 -11.23 3.17
C ASP A 373 18.08 -11.32 3.58
N PRO A 374 17.76 -11.86 4.77
CA PRO A 374 16.38 -12.01 5.21
C PRO A 374 15.71 -10.64 5.30
N VAL A 375 14.50 -10.55 4.79
CA VAL A 375 13.68 -9.34 4.87
C VAL A 375 12.65 -9.56 5.97
N PHE A 376 12.59 -8.62 6.91
CA PHE A 376 11.68 -8.69 8.04
C PHE A 376 10.84 -7.42 8.12
N ASP A 377 9.62 -7.56 8.60
CA ASP A 377 8.81 -6.45 9.07
C ASP A 377 8.07 -6.83 10.36
N TRP A 378 7.72 -5.83 11.16
CA TRP A 378 7.09 -6.04 12.46
C TRP A 378 6.21 -4.87 12.90
N VAL A 379 5.21 -5.19 13.73
CA VAL A 379 4.34 -4.21 14.36
C VAL A 379 4.09 -4.56 15.83
N GLY A 380 4.20 -3.54 16.68
CA GLY A 380 3.78 -3.64 18.08
C GLY A 380 2.27 -3.41 18.20
N PHE A 381 1.60 -4.19 19.02
CA PHE A 381 0.17 -4.00 19.32
C PHE A 381 -0.13 -4.37 20.77
N ALA A 382 -1.34 -4.08 21.23
CA ALA A 382 -1.77 -4.39 22.58
C ALA A 382 -3.16 -5.00 22.61
N ILE A 383 -3.38 -5.88 23.58
CA ILE A 383 -4.69 -6.41 23.96
C ILE A 383 -5.09 -5.75 25.27
N GLU A 384 -6.13 -4.91 25.22
CA GLU A 384 -6.56 -4.15 26.38
C GLU A 384 -7.29 -5.04 27.40
N PRO A 385 -7.05 -4.85 28.71
CA PRO A 385 -7.83 -5.50 29.74
C PRO A 385 -9.28 -4.97 29.79
N CYS A 386 -10.26 -5.84 30.00
CA CYS A 386 -11.64 -5.41 30.20
C CYS A 386 -11.84 -4.65 31.52
N GLN A 387 -12.74 -3.66 31.48
CA GLN A 387 -13.19 -2.99 32.70
C GLN A 387 -14.00 -3.96 33.58
N PRO A 388 -13.83 -3.91 34.91
CA PRO A 388 -14.57 -4.77 35.83
C PRO A 388 -16.05 -4.38 35.86
N MET A 389 -16.89 -5.28 36.36
CA MET A 389 -18.30 -5.04 36.60
C MET A 389 -18.67 -5.40 38.04
N ILE A 390 -19.61 -4.65 38.62
CA ILE A 390 -20.13 -4.88 39.97
C ILE A 390 -21.63 -5.12 39.89
N THR A 391 -22.10 -6.21 40.50
CA THR A 391 -23.52 -6.43 40.78
C THR A 391 -23.74 -6.51 42.29
N VAL A 392 -24.86 -5.98 42.78
CA VAL A 392 -25.14 -5.85 44.21
C VAL A 392 -26.44 -6.57 44.57
N THR A 393 -26.35 -7.47 45.54
CA THR A 393 -27.52 -8.08 46.20
C THR A 393 -27.65 -7.54 47.61
N VAL A 394 -28.70 -6.77 47.87
CA VAL A 394 -28.94 -6.12 49.15
C VAL A 394 -29.76 -7.02 50.07
N THR A 395 -29.35 -7.14 51.33
CA THR A 395 -30.14 -7.75 52.41
C THR A 395 -30.56 -6.65 53.38
N GLU A 396 -31.86 -6.38 53.41
CA GLU A 396 -32.47 -5.38 54.30
C GLU A 396 -32.34 -5.77 55.78
N CYS A 397 -32.53 -4.80 56.68
CA CYS A 397 -32.39 -5.07 58.11
C CYS A 397 -33.36 -6.16 58.60
N PRO A 398 -32.88 -7.16 59.35
CA PRO A 398 -33.74 -8.21 59.89
C PRO A 398 -34.59 -7.74 61.09
N ALA A 399 -34.21 -6.63 61.73
CA ALA A 399 -34.85 -6.14 62.97
C ALA A 399 -34.87 -4.61 63.05
N PRO A 400 -35.80 -4.03 63.84
CA PRO A 400 -35.87 -2.61 64.13
C PRO A 400 -34.57 -2.04 64.71
N GLY A 401 -34.08 -0.96 64.11
CA GLY A 401 -32.80 -0.34 64.50
C GLY A 401 -31.57 -1.20 64.18
N GLY A 402 -31.72 -2.25 63.39
CA GLY A 402 -30.61 -3.05 62.89
C GLY A 402 -29.85 -2.37 61.76
N THR A 403 -28.98 -3.15 61.13
CA THR A 403 -28.22 -2.77 59.94
C THR A 403 -28.54 -3.75 58.81
N GLY A 404 -28.45 -3.28 57.58
CA GLY A 404 -28.47 -4.13 56.40
C GLY A 404 -27.08 -4.68 56.05
N SER A 405 -27.02 -5.44 54.97
CA SER A 405 -25.77 -5.87 54.33
C SER A 405 -25.92 -5.86 52.81
N ALA A 406 -24.80 -5.81 52.11
CA ALA A 406 -24.75 -5.92 50.66
C ALA A 406 -23.73 -7.00 50.26
N GLN A 407 -24.15 -7.96 49.44
CA GLN A 407 -23.25 -8.89 48.77
C GLN A 407 -22.90 -8.30 47.40
N LEU A 408 -21.63 -7.98 47.21
CA LEU A 408 -21.06 -7.53 45.95
C LEU A 408 -20.57 -8.76 45.19
N THR A 409 -21.04 -8.95 43.96
CA THR A 409 -20.48 -9.92 43.02
C THR A 409 -19.73 -9.14 41.95
N LEU A 410 -18.43 -9.34 41.93
CA LEU A 410 -17.47 -8.72 41.03
C LEU A 410 -17.21 -9.68 39.88
N SER A 411 -17.18 -9.17 38.65
CA SER A 411 -16.87 -9.93 37.44
C SER A 411 -15.97 -9.11 36.52
N GLY A 412 -15.25 -9.75 35.59
CA GLY A 412 -14.31 -9.04 34.73
C GLY A 412 -13.03 -8.63 35.44
N LEU A 413 -12.61 -9.40 36.45
CA LEU A 413 -11.36 -9.15 37.17
C LEU A 413 -10.19 -9.78 36.40
N VAL A 414 -9.33 -8.95 35.83
CA VAL A 414 -8.10 -9.39 35.17
C VAL A 414 -7.22 -10.20 36.13
N GLN A 415 -6.76 -11.36 35.70
CA GLN A 415 -5.92 -12.25 36.50
C GLN A 415 -4.64 -11.55 36.96
N GLY A 416 -4.30 -11.68 38.25
CA GLY A 416 -3.08 -11.12 38.83
C GLY A 416 -3.15 -9.62 39.18
N VAL A 417 -4.23 -8.92 38.81
CA VAL A 417 -4.45 -7.53 39.22
C VAL A 417 -5.07 -7.48 40.61
N GLU A 418 -4.51 -6.63 41.48
CA GLU A 418 -5.12 -6.29 42.76
C GLU A 418 -6.17 -5.19 42.59
N TYR A 419 -7.36 -5.43 43.14
CA TYR A 419 -8.48 -4.50 43.12
C TYR A 419 -8.82 -4.02 44.53
N GLU A 420 -8.86 -2.70 44.72
CA GLU A 420 -9.43 -2.06 45.90
C GLU A 420 -10.94 -1.90 45.74
N VAL A 421 -11.69 -2.55 46.64
CA VAL A 421 -13.15 -2.50 46.69
C VAL A 421 -13.58 -1.74 47.95
N LYS A 422 -14.41 -0.71 47.78
CA LYS A 422 -14.95 0.08 48.89
C LYS A 422 -16.39 0.46 48.67
N VAL A 423 -17.15 0.56 49.76
CA VAL A 423 -18.52 1.09 49.76
C VAL A 423 -18.51 2.40 50.52
N THR A 424 -19.00 3.48 49.91
CA THR A 424 -19.07 4.81 50.53
C THR A 424 -20.50 5.34 50.50
N ASP A 425 -20.70 6.54 51.04
CA ASP A 425 -21.88 7.33 50.73
C ASP A 425 -22.03 7.49 49.21
N ARG A 426 -23.27 7.60 48.76
CA ARG A 426 -23.59 7.73 47.34
C ARG A 426 -22.81 8.89 46.70
N GLY A 427 -22.08 8.58 45.64
CA GLY A 427 -21.37 9.57 44.81
C GLY A 427 -20.11 10.17 45.46
N THR A 428 -19.60 9.59 46.56
CA THR A 428 -18.39 10.10 47.22
C THR A 428 -17.24 9.09 47.13
N PRO A 429 -16.47 9.04 46.03
CA PRO A 429 -15.37 8.06 45.88
C PRO A 429 -14.31 8.18 46.99
N ASP A 430 -14.10 9.39 47.52
CA ASP A 430 -13.17 9.66 48.64
C ASP A 430 -13.83 9.61 50.02
N GLY A 431 -15.08 9.14 50.09
CA GLY A 431 -15.83 8.99 51.34
C GLY A 431 -15.21 7.95 52.28
N THR A 432 -15.58 7.99 53.56
CA THR A 432 -15.14 6.97 54.53
C THR A 432 -15.77 5.62 54.17
N PRO A 433 -14.96 4.56 53.94
CA PRO A 433 -15.49 3.29 53.48
C PRO A 433 -16.20 2.52 54.59
N TYR A 434 -17.44 2.11 54.33
CA TYR A 434 -18.21 1.21 55.17
C TYR A 434 -17.60 -0.20 55.15
N GLY A 435 -17.12 -0.66 56.31
CA GLY A 435 -16.43 -1.95 56.42
C GLY A 435 -14.92 -1.89 56.13
N GLY A 436 -14.38 -0.72 55.79
CA GLY A 436 -12.99 -0.55 55.35
C GLY A 436 -12.82 -0.78 53.85
N VAL A 437 -11.58 -0.65 53.37
CA VAL A 437 -11.20 -1.03 52.01
C VAL A 437 -10.89 -2.53 52.00
N HIS A 438 -11.43 -3.24 51.01
CA HIS A 438 -11.15 -4.65 50.78
C HIS A 438 -10.26 -4.78 49.56
N VAL A 439 -9.28 -5.69 49.60
CA VAL A 439 -8.43 -6.01 48.45
C VAL A 439 -8.83 -7.38 47.91
N VAL A 440 -9.07 -7.45 46.60
CA VAL A 440 -9.41 -8.68 45.89
C VAL A 440 -8.39 -8.86 44.76
N MET A 441 -7.78 -10.03 44.68
CA MET A 441 -6.92 -10.40 43.56
C MET A 441 -7.78 -11.03 42.46
N GLY A 442 -7.67 -10.55 41.22
CA GLY A 442 -8.26 -11.24 40.08
C GLY A 442 -7.64 -12.62 39.88
N ASP A 443 -8.47 -13.63 39.70
CA ASP A 443 -8.04 -15.00 39.40
C ASP A 443 -8.53 -15.44 38.01
N ALA A 444 -8.18 -16.64 37.58
CA ALA A 444 -8.56 -17.17 36.27
C ALA A 444 -10.10 -17.28 36.06
N SER A 445 -10.91 -17.22 37.12
CA SER A 445 -12.36 -17.19 36.97
C SER A 445 -12.87 -15.79 36.62
N GLY A 446 -12.07 -14.75 36.85
CA GLY A 446 -12.44 -13.35 36.67
C GLY A 446 -13.55 -12.88 37.59
N ASN A 447 -13.89 -13.65 38.64
CA ASN A 447 -15.03 -13.40 39.51
C ASN A 447 -14.64 -13.41 41.00
N ALA A 448 -15.27 -12.55 41.80
CA ALA A 448 -15.12 -12.55 43.24
C ALA A 448 -16.42 -12.14 43.94
N GLN A 449 -16.57 -12.51 45.22
CA GLN A 449 -17.71 -12.10 46.04
C GLN A 449 -17.24 -11.50 47.36
N LEU A 450 -17.88 -10.40 47.75
CA LEU A 450 -17.58 -9.67 48.98
C LEU A 450 -18.87 -9.34 49.73
N LEU A 451 -18.93 -9.65 51.02
CA LEU A 451 -20.06 -9.31 51.87
C LEU A 451 -19.73 -8.09 52.74
N ILE A 452 -20.42 -6.98 52.49
CA ILE A 452 -20.34 -5.77 53.30
C ILE A 452 -21.46 -5.82 54.34
N SER A 453 -21.07 -5.96 55.61
CA SER A 453 -22.00 -6.05 56.73
C SER A 453 -22.14 -4.72 57.46
N SER A 454 -23.18 -4.60 58.28
CA SER A 454 -23.39 -3.47 59.19
C SER A 454 -23.63 -2.12 58.51
N LEU A 455 -24.28 -2.14 57.34
CA LEU A 455 -24.64 -0.92 56.61
C LEU A 455 -25.86 -0.24 57.26
N PRO A 456 -25.80 1.08 57.56
CA PRO A 456 -26.96 1.84 57.99
C PRO A 456 -28.18 1.67 57.07
N ALA A 457 -29.34 1.53 57.67
CA ALA A 457 -30.61 1.54 56.93
C ALA A 457 -30.98 2.94 56.47
N ASP A 458 -31.95 3.03 55.55
CA ASP A 458 -32.46 4.30 55.04
C ASP A 458 -31.35 5.19 54.45
N HIS A 459 -30.44 4.56 53.71
CA HIS A 459 -29.22 5.22 53.23
C HIS A 459 -28.86 4.74 51.83
N ALA A 460 -28.22 5.63 51.06
CA ALA A 460 -27.79 5.35 49.70
C ALA A 460 -26.26 5.28 49.64
N TYR A 461 -25.78 4.31 48.88
CA TYR A 461 -24.39 3.92 48.80
C TYR A 461 -23.91 3.88 47.36
N THR A 462 -22.59 3.97 47.19
CA THR A 462 -21.91 3.56 45.96
C THR A 462 -20.85 2.54 46.31
N ALA A 463 -20.87 1.38 45.64
CA ALA A 463 -19.74 0.45 45.63
C ALA A 463 -18.78 0.85 44.51
N TRP A 464 -17.49 0.92 44.83
CA TRP A 464 -16.41 1.24 43.90
C TRP A 464 -15.45 0.06 43.85
N ILE A 465 -14.92 -0.21 42.66
CA ILE A 465 -13.77 -1.09 42.45
C ILE A 465 -12.74 -0.34 41.61
N ASN A 466 -11.47 -0.36 42.04
CA ASN A 466 -10.35 0.20 41.28
C ASN A 466 -9.19 -0.79 41.29
N GLY A 467 -8.58 -1.02 40.14
CA GLY A 467 -7.33 -1.77 39.97
C GLY A 467 -6.45 -1.07 38.95
N VAL A 468 -5.16 -1.40 38.96
CA VAL A 468 -4.21 -0.92 37.95
C VAL A 468 -3.60 -2.14 37.31
N PHE A 469 -3.82 -2.28 36.01
CA PHE A 469 -3.11 -3.25 35.19
C PHE A 469 -1.81 -2.60 34.72
N GLU A 470 -0.69 -3.24 35.00
CA GLU A 470 0.63 -2.82 34.50
C GLU A 470 1.07 -3.83 33.45
N ALA A 471 1.47 -3.34 32.28
CA ALA A 471 2.07 -4.18 31.25
C ALA A 471 3.52 -3.79 31.08
N THR A 472 4.36 -4.80 30.89
CA THR A 472 5.75 -4.57 30.52
C THR A 472 5.88 -4.44 29.01
N TRP A 473 6.84 -3.63 28.57
CA TRP A 473 7.22 -3.54 27.16
C TRP A 473 8.73 -3.50 27.08
N GLU A 474 9.31 -4.48 26.39
CA GLU A 474 10.69 -4.44 25.96
C GLU A 474 10.68 -4.16 24.46
N GLU A 475 11.14 -2.98 24.08
CA GLU A 475 11.26 -2.63 22.67
C GLU A 475 12.23 -3.61 22.00
N PRO A 476 11.84 -4.28 20.90
CA PRO A 476 12.72 -5.21 20.23
C PRO A 476 13.99 -4.48 19.77
N PRO A 477 15.16 -5.14 19.78
CA PRO A 477 16.43 -4.50 19.43
C PRO A 477 16.54 -4.08 17.95
N PHE A 478 15.52 -4.37 17.14
CA PHE A 478 15.48 -4.05 15.71
C PHE A 478 14.97 -2.62 15.50
N ILE A 479 15.81 -1.80 14.87
CA ILE A 479 15.62 -0.35 14.77
C ILE A 479 14.56 -0.01 13.71
N GLY A 480 13.45 0.58 14.15
CA GLY A 480 12.62 1.48 13.36
C GLY A 480 11.42 0.83 12.65
N GLY A 481 10.22 1.36 12.90
CA GLY A 481 9.06 1.09 12.04
C GLY A 481 7.71 1.35 12.69
N GLY A 482 7.38 0.64 13.77
CA GLY A 482 5.97 0.39 14.09
C GLY A 482 5.13 1.53 14.71
N GLY A 483 5.70 2.69 15.06
CA GLY A 483 4.94 3.79 15.67
C GLY A 483 4.10 3.41 16.91
N PHE A 484 4.43 2.30 17.58
CA PHE A 484 3.62 1.70 18.62
C PHE A 484 3.77 2.45 19.94
N THR A 485 2.63 2.75 20.57
CA THR A 485 2.59 3.28 21.93
C THR A 485 2.18 2.14 22.87
N PRO A 486 3.11 1.59 23.67
CA PRO A 486 2.82 0.47 24.55
C PRO A 486 1.82 0.84 25.64
N LEU A 487 1.03 -0.14 26.08
CA LEU A 487 0.30 -0.04 27.34
C LEU A 487 1.32 -0.02 28.48
N GLU A 488 1.44 1.11 29.17
CA GLU A 488 2.25 1.20 30.39
C GLU A 488 1.38 0.84 31.61
N SER A 489 0.24 1.51 31.75
CA SER A 489 -0.72 1.25 32.81
C SER A 489 -2.14 1.54 32.35
N VAL A 490 -3.07 0.65 32.72
CA VAL A 490 -4.50 0.79 32.43
C VAL A 490 -5.26 0.82 33.75
N MET A 491 -5.98 1.92 33.98
CA MET A 491 -6.87 2.04 35.14
C MET A 491 -8.13 1.22 34.90
N LEU A 492 -8.38 0.27 35.79
CA LEU A 492 -9.56 -0.60 35.78
C LEU A 492 -10.51 -0.13 36.87
N SER A 493 -11.65 0.44 36.50
CA SER A 493 -12.58 0.98 37.49
C SER A 493 -14.04 0.76 37.14
N ALA A 494 -14.85 0.52 38.16
CA ALA A 494 -16.29 0.49 38.04
C ALA A 494 -16.97 0.97 39.31
N SER A 495 -18.22 1.41 39.19
CA SER A 495 -19.04 1.77 40.34
C SER A 495 -20.50 1.42 40.13
N VAL A 496 -21.21 1.19 41.23
CA VAL A 496 -22.64 0.92 41.22
C VAL A 496 -23.31 1.52 42.45
N ASP A 497 -24.38 2.27 42.20
CA ASP A 497 -25.23 2.82 43.25
C ASP A 497 -26.21 1.76 43.75
N PHE A 498 -26.45 1.74 45.06
CA PHE A 498 -27.52 0.95 45.67
C PHE A 498 -28.04 1.65 46.93
N SER A 499 -29.19 1.21 47.45
CA SER A 499 -29.78 1.77 48.66
C SER A 499 -30.34 0.68 49.57
N LEU A 500 -30.31 0.93 50.88
CA LEU A 500 -31.01 0.14 51.88
C LEU A 500 -32.30 0.85 52.29
N HIS A 501 -33.40 0.10 52.37
CA HIS A 501 -34.65 0.63 52.87
C HIS A 501 -34.57 0.85 54.40
N PRO A 502 -35.46 1.69 54.97
CA PRO A 502 -35.59 1.79 56.42
C PRO A 502 -35.86 0.42 57.05
N CYS A 503 -35.18 0.12 58.16
CA CYS A 503 -35.48 -1.10 58.91
C CYS A 503 -36.96 -1.11 59.35
N PRO A 504 -37.58 -2.29 59.48
CA PRO A 504 -38.93 -2.41 60.01
C PRO A 504 -39.06 -1.66 61.34
N ALA A 505 -40.08 -0.82 61.49
CA ALA A 505 -40.31 -0.12 62.76
C ALA A 505 -40.47 -1.13 63.90
N ALA A 506 -39.96 -0.79 65.09
CA ALA A 506 -40.20 -1.61 66.27
C ALA A 506 -41.71 -1.79 66.42
N PRO A 507 -42.20 -3.04 66.61
CA PRO A 507 -43.61 -3.24 66.85
C PRO A 507 -43.95 -2.35 68.03
N VAL A 508 -44.78 -1.33 67.76
CA VAL A 508 -45.21 -0.41 68.80
C VAL A 508 -45.96 -1.25 69.81
N THR A 509 -45.32 -1.55 70.95
CA THR A 509 -46.02 -2.15 72.08
C THR A 509 -47.17 -1.18 72.35
N PRO A 510 -48.44 -1.59 72.14
CA PRO A 510 -49.55 -0.68 72.33
C PRO A 510 -49.39 -0.11 73.73
N ALA A 511 -49.18 1.20 73.85
CA ALA A 511 -49.08 1.88 75.13
C ALA A 511 -50.26 1.38 75.93
N GLY A 512 -49.98 0.63 77.01
CA GLY A 512 -50.96 -0.21 77.68
C GLY A 512 -52.26 0.56 77.77
N LEU A 513 -53.30 0.07 77.07
CA LEU A 513 -54.65 0.58 77.23
C LEU A 513 -54.83 0.72 78.73
N ALA A 514 -54.98 1.96 79.19
CA ALA A 514 -55.26 2.23 80.59
C ALA A 514 -56.36 1.25 80.98
N THR A 515 -56.11 0.47 82.03
CA THR A 515 -57.09 -0.44 82.60
C THR A 515 -58.31 0.40 83.01
N THR A 516 -59.22 0.65 82.08
CA THR A 516 -60.54 1.19 82.37
C THR A 516 -61.29 0.05 83.02
N GLY A 517 -61.58 0.22 84.30
CA GLY A 517 -62.11 -0.78 85.21
C GLY A 517 -63.27 -1.60 84.67
N SER A 518 -63.29 -2.85 85.11
CA SER A 518 -64.25 -3.90 84.80
C SER A 518 -65.62 -3.74 85.48
N GLU A 519 -66.13 -2.52 85.67
CA GLU A 519 -67.46 -2.31 86.24
C GLU A 519 -68.34 -1.49 85.28
N GLY A 520 -68.92 -2.16 84.27
CA GLY A 520 -69.68 -1.46 83.23
C GLY A 520 -70.29 -2.31 82.12
N VAL A 521 -70.90 -3.45 82.46
CA VAL A 521 -72.18 -3.94 81.92
C VAL A 521 -72.47 -3.80 80.40
N GLY A 522 -72.39 -4.93 79.69
CA GLY A 522 -73.58 -5.57 79.11
C GLY A 522 -74.29 -4.99 77.87
N GLY A 523 -73.90 -3.84 77.32
CA GLY A 523 -74.67 -3.18 76.24
C GLY A 523 -74.30 -3.52 74.79
N LEU A 524 -73.10 -4.01 74.51
CA LEU A 524 -72.53 -3.96 73.13
C LEU A 524 -72.39 -5.30 72.40
N LEU A 525 -72.80 -6.42 73.01
CA LEU A 525 -72.83 -7.72 72.32
C LEU A 525 -74.08 -7.95 71.46
N ALA A 526 -75.08 -7.06 71.50
CA ALA A 526 -76.29 -7.17 70.67
C ALA A 526 -76.18 -6.46 69.30
N GLY A 527 -75.21 -5.55 69.11
CA GLY A 527 -75.10 -4.75 67.88
C GLY A 527 -74.29 -5.42 66.76
N SER A 528 -73.32 -6.27 67.09
CA SER A 528 -72.38 -6.83 66.13
C SER A 528 -72.91 -8.07 65.38
N MET A 529 -73.89 -8.79 65.93
CA MET A 529 -74.56 -9.88 65.18
C MET A 529 -75.53 -9.38 64.10
N LEU A 530 -76.04 -8.14 64.19
CA LEU A 530 -76.96 -7.58 63.18
C LEU A 530 -76.23 -7.16 61.90
N LEU A 531 -74.96 -6.74 61.99
CA LEU A 531 -74.17 -6.31 60.83
C LEU A 531 -73.54 -7.49 60.06
N LEU A 532 -73.26 -8.61 60.72
CA LEU A 532 -72.82 -9.84 60.03
C LEU A 532 -73.94 -10.51 59.21
N ALA A 533 -75.21 -10.32 59.59
CA ALA A 533 -76.36 -10.81 58.84
C ALA A 533 -76.66 -10.00 57.56
N LEU A 534 -76.26 -8.72 57.51
CA LEU A 534 -76.48 -7.85 56.33
C LEU A 534 -75.34 -7.94 55.30
N GLY A 535 -74.11 -8.23 55.72
CA GLY A 535 -72.97 -8.39 54.79
C GLY A 535 -73.01 -9.67 53.94
N SER A 536 -73.63 -10.73 54.45
CA SER A 536 -73.71 -12.03 53.75
C SER A 536 -74.74 -12.05 52.60
N ALA A 537 -75.71 -11.13 52.58
CA ALA A 537 -76.65 -10.99 51.47
C ALA A 537 -76.07 -10.24 50.25
N ALA A 538 -75.11 -9.33 50.46
CA ALA A 538 -74.48 -8.57 49.37
C ALA A 538 -73.50 -9.42 48.54
N LEU A 539 -72.80 -10.38 49.18
CA LEU A 539 -71.81 -11.22 48.50
C LEU A 539 -72.45 -12.24 47.53
N PHE A 540 -73.69 -12.67 47.79
CA PHE A 540 -74.42 -13.57 46.88
C PHE A 540 -75.01 -12.86 45.64
N ALA A 541 -75.25 -11.54 45.71
CA ALA A 541 -75.77 -10.78 44.56
C ALA A 541 -74.67 -10.41 43.54
N ALA A 542 -73.43 -10.18 43.98
CA ALA A 542 -72.31 -9.84 43.09
C ALA A 542 -71.83 -11.03 42.24
N ARG A 543 -71.94 -12.26 42.76
CA ARG A 543 -71.45 -13.47 42.05
C ARG A 543 -72.31 -13.91 40.86
N ARG A 544 -73.49 -13.31 40.65
CA ARG A 544 -74.37 -13.61 39.49
C ARG A 544 -74.18 -12.70 38.28
N ARG A 545 -73.34 -11.66 38.35
CA ARG A 545 -73.11 -10.72 37.22
C ARG A 545 -71.82 -10.96 36.42
N ALA A 546 -70.98 -11.93 36.79
CA ALA A 546 -69.70 -12.19 36.13
C ALA A 546 -69.67 -13.50 35.31
N MET A 547 -70.82 -14.02 34.89
CA MET A 547 -70.90 -15.09 33.90
C MET A 547 -71.86 -14.69 32.79
N GLY A 548 -71.31 -14.11 31.73
CA GLY A 548 -72.02 -13.87 30.48
C GLY A 548 -71.26 -12.89 29.60
N ILE A 549 -70.95 -13.33 28.38
CA ILE A 549 -70.33 -12.61 27.24
C ILE A 549 -68.79 -12.66 27.27
N GLY A 550 -68.08 -13.29 26.34
CA GLY A 550 -68.43 -13.99 25.10
C GLY A 550 -67.15 -14.26 24.29
N ASP A 551 -67.10 -15.40 23.60
CA ASP A 551 -66.17 -15.66 22.48
C ASP A 551 -66.37 -14.64 21.34
N VAL A 552 -65.32 -14.41 20.54
CA VAL A 552 -65.28 -14.62 19.07
C VAL A 552 -64.03 -13.95 18.46
N SER A 553 -63.32 -14.75 17.64
CA SER A 553 -62.29 -14.46 16.62
C SER A 553 -60.84 -14.28 17.05
#